data_AF-A0A929JYF1-F1
#
_entry.id   AF-A0A929JYF1-F1
#
_cell.length_a   1.000
_cell.length_b   1.000
_cell.length_c   1.000
_cell.angle_alpha   90.00
_cell.angle_beta   90.00
_cell.angle_gamma   90.00
#
_symmetry.space_group_name_H-M   'P 1'
#
loop_
_entity.id
_entity.type
_entity.pdbx_description
1 polymer ?
#
loop_
_entity_poly.entity_id
_entity_poly.type
_entity_poly.pdbx_seq_one_letter_code
_entity_poly.pdbx_strand_id
1 'polypeptide(L)'
;MSDYLRMVLVYLKQELPSAISDILELDGWVFKFTVSDSDDFNERFKEIQNITEKYIRAIRERKADLNFTVWKPTQSRDFIVYK
;
A
#
# COMPACT_ATOMS: atom_id res chain seq x y z
N MET A 1 12.95 12.87 -3.24
CA MET A 1 12.39 11.49 -3.31
C MET A 1 11.37 11.25 -2.20
N SER A 2 11.68 11.60 -0.95
CA SER A 2 10.74 11.59 0.18
C SER A 2 9.43 12.36 -0.11
N ASP A 3 9.49 13.56 -0.71
CA ASP A 3 8.29 14.37 -0.97
C ASP A 3 7.33 13.73 -1.98
N TYR A 4 7.86 13.02 -2.97
CA TYR A 4 7.04 12.29 -3.94
C TYR A 4 6.29 11.12 -3.27
N LEU A 5 6.97 10.33 -2.44
CA LEU A 5 6.34 9.21 -1.74
C LEU A 5 5.28 9.70 -0.73
N ARG A 6 5.51 10.84 -0.09
CA ARG A 6 4.50 11.49 0.78
C ARG A 6 3.29 11.97 -0.02
N MET A 7 3.49 12.57 -1.20
CA MET A 7 2.40 12.95 -2.09
C MET A 7 1.59 11.73 -2.53
N VAL A 8 2.26 10.63 -2.90
CA VAL A 8 1.61 9.35 -3.24
C VAL A 8 0.85 8.78 -2.04
N LEU A 9 1.41 8.85 -0.82
CA LEU A 9 0.72 8.43 0.40
C LEU A 9 -0.59 9.20 0.60
N VAL A 10 -0.54 10.53 0.47
CA VAL A 10 -1.73 11.39 0.62
C VAL A 10 -2.79 11.02 -0.42
N TYR A 11 -2.39 10.84 -1.68
CA TYR A 11 -3.30 10.43 -2.74
C TYR A 11 -3.94 9.07 -2.45
N LEU A 12 -3.13 8.07 -2.08
CA LEU A 12 -3.63 6.73 -1.74
C LEU A 12 -4.59 6.80 -0.54
N LYS A 13 -4.31 7.63 0.47
CA LYS A 13 -5.24 7.79 1.61
C LYS A 13 -6.56 8.47 1.23
N GLN A 14 -6.60 9.26 0.17
CA GLN A 14 -7.83 9.90 -0.31
C GLN A 14 -8.66 8.97 -1.19
N GLU A 15 -8.01 8.11 -1.96
CA GLU A 15 -8.67 7.25 -2.96
C GLU A 15 -8.99 5.84 -2.46
N LEU A 16 -8.19 5.30 -1.54
CA LEU A 16 -8.42 3.97 -0.98
C LEU A 16 -9.66 3.98 -0.06
N PRO A 17 -10.36 2.84 0.05
CA PRO A 17 -11.40 2.67 1.07
C PRO A 17 -10.82 2.95 2.47
N SER A 18 -11.62 3.57 3.35
CA SER A 18 -11.19 3.97 4.71
C SER A 18 -10.53 2.83 5.48
N ALA A 19 -11.12 1.62 5.42
CA ALA A 19 -10.60 0.42 6.08
C ALA A 19 -9.17 0.02 5.65
N ILE A 20 -8.73 0.46 4.47
CA ILE A 20 -7.39 0.18 3.92
C ILE A 20 -6.47 1.41 4.07
N SER A 21 -6.99 2.63 3.89
CA SER A 21 -6.19 3.85 4.06
C SER A 21 -5.74 4.07 5.50
N ASP A 22 -6.54 3.64 6.48
CA ASP A 22 -6.28 3.83 7.91
C ASP A 22 -5.12 2.96 8.40
N ILE A 23 -4.92 1.81 7.76
CA ILE A 23 -3.84 0.88 8.07
C ILE A 23 -2.58 1.10 7.21
N LEU A 24 -2.60 2.10 6.32
CA LEU A 24 -1.51 2.43 5.42
C LEU A 24 -0.59 3.51 6.01
N GLU A 25 0.69 3.20 6.07
CA GLU A 25 1.75 4.10 6.53
C GLU A 25 2.94 4.09 5.55
N LEU A 26 3.79 5.12 5.64
CA LEU A 26 5.04 5.17 4.90
C LEU A 26 6.18 4.95 5.90
N ASP A 27 6.86 3.82 5.77
CA ASP A 27 8.02 3.45 6.57
C ASP A 27 9.28 3.55 5.71
N GLY A 28 10.06 4.62 5.91
CA GLY A 28 11.18 4.95 5.04
C GLY A 28 10.73 5.18 3.59
N TRP A 29 11.01 4.22 2.71
CA TRP A 29 10.69 4.25 1.28
C TRP A 29 9.67 3.17 0.88
N VAL A 30 9.05 2.51 1.85
CA VAL A 30 8.11 1.41 1.66
C VAL A 30 6.75 1.79 2.23
N PHE A 31 5.70 1.54 1.45
CA PHE A 31 4.32 1.69 1.91
C PHE A 31 3.91 0.44 2.68
N LYS A 32 3.64 0.56 3.97
CA LYS A 32 3.33 -0.56 4.85
C LYS A 32 1.84 -0.57 5.18
N PHE A 33 1.18 -1.69 4.93
CA PHE A 33 -0.16 -2.00 5.40
C PHE A 33 -0.09 -2.91 6.62
N THR A 34 -0.66 -2.48 7.75
CA THR A 34 -0.69 -3.28 8.99
C THR A 34 -2.04 -3.97 9.13
N VAL A 35 -2.07 -5.30 9.01
CA VAL A 35 -3.31 -6.09 9.13
C VAL A 35 -3.41 -6.78 10.48
N SER A 36 -4.64 -7.04 10.93
CA SER A 36 -4.91 -7.74 12.20
C SER A 36 -4.46 -9.21 12.14
N ASP A 37 -4.03 -9.77 13.27
CA ASP A 37 -3.70 -11.20 13.39
C ASP A 37 -4.91 -12.12 13.25
N SER A 38 -6.13 -11.59 13.43
CA SER A 38 -7.39 -12.32 13.25
C SER A 38 -7.71 -12.64 11.80
N ASP A 39 -7.11 -11.93 10.85
CA ASP A 39 -7.51 -11.98 9.45
C ASP A 39 -6.73 -13.09 8.70
N ASP A 40 -7.38 -13.71 7.71
CA ASP A 40 -6.65 -14.56 6.75
C ASP A 40 -5.70 -13.66 5.95
N PHE A 41 -4.40 -13.85 6.20
CA PHE A 41 -3.36 -13.03 5.61
C PHE A 41 -3.31 -13.13 4.10
N ASN A 42 -3.55 -14.31 3.52
CA ASN A 42 -3.49 -14.48 2.07
C ASN A 42 -4.68 -13.81 1.39
N GLU A 43 -5.85 -13.87 2.00
CA GLU A 43 -7.03 -13.18 1.51
C GLU A 43 -6.85 -11.66 1.59
N ARG A 44 -6.42 -11.16 2.76
CA ARG A 44 -6.15 -9.72 2.95
C ARG A 44 -5.04 -9.19 2.06
N PHE A 45 -3.96 -9.96 1.88
CA PHE A 45 -2.89 -9.60 0.97
C PHE A 45 -3.42 -9.42 -0.46
N LYS A 46 -4.22 -10.38 -0.97
CA LYS A 46 -4.80 -10.29 -2.32
C LYS A 46 -5.76 -9.11 -2.46
N GLU A 47 -6.59 -8.86 -1.44
CA GLU A 47 -7.51 -7.72 -1.41
C GLU A 47 -6.74 -6.40 -1.50
N ILE A 48 -5.76 -6.18 -0.60
CA ILE A 48 -4.94 -4.98 -0.56
C ILE A 48 -4.17 -4.80 -1.87
N GLN A 49 -3.56 -5.87 -2.39
CA GLN A 49 -2.83 -5.82 -3.65
C GLN A 49 -3.73 -5.39 -4.80
N ASN A 50 -4.87 -6.06 -4.99
CA ASN A 50 -5.81 -5.77 -6.08
C ASN A 50 -6.35 -4.33 -6.01
N ILE A 51 -6.71 -3.88 -4.81
CA ILE A 51 -7.22 -2.51 -4.60
C ILE A 51 -6.11 -1.50 -4.84
N THR A 52 -4.92 -1.71 -4.28
CA THR A 52 -3.77 -0.82 -4.46
C THR A 52 -3.43 -0.70 -5.96
N GLU A 53 -3.32 -1.81 -6.67
CA GLU A 53 -3.05 -1.82 -8.11
C GLU A 53 -4.13 -1.11 -8.94
N LYS A 54 -5.39 -1.17 -8.52
CA LYS A 54 -6.50 -0.46 -9.18
C LYS A 54 -6.37 1.06 -9.04
N TYR A 55 -6.17 1.56 -7.84
CA TYR A 55 -6.14 3.01 -7.58
C TYR A 55 -4.81 3.66 -7.95
N ILE A 56 -3.71 2.92 -7.86
CA ILE A 56 -2.38 3.45 -8.20
C ILE A 56 -2.20 3.67 -9.69
N ARG A 57 -2.91 2.91 -10.54
CA ARG A 57 -2.93 3.12 -12.01
C ARG A 57 -3.60 4.44 -12.40
N ALA A 58 -4.43 5.02 -11.53
CA ALA A 58 -5.03 6.34 -11.76
C ALA A 58 -4.03 7.50 -11.56
N ILE A 59 -2.89 7.25 -10.90
CA ILE A 59 -1.81 8.24 -10.75
C ILE A 59 -1.11 8.41 -12.11
N ARG A 60 -1.47 9.47 -12.84
CA ARG A 60 -0.99 9.71 -14.22
C ARG A 60 0.52 9.98 -14.35
N GLU A 61 1.17 10.48 -13.30
CA GLU A 61 2.59 10.85 -13.32
C GLU A 61 3.43 10.02 -12.33
N ARG A 62 3.44 8.69 -12.49
CA ARG A 62 4.33 7.87 -11.66
C ARG A 62 5.79 8.18 -12.01
N LYS A 63 6.56 8.63 -11.01
CA LYS A 63 7.97 9.04 -11.15
C LYS A 63 8.96 7.95 -10.71
N ALA A 64 8.49 6.93 -10.00
CA ALA A 64 9.28 5.82 -9.50
C ALA A 64 8.41 4.57 -9.31
N ASP A 65 9.05 3.41 -9.23
CA ASP A 65 8.43 2.17 -8.74
C ASP A 65 8.05 2.33 -7.27
N LEU A 66 6.94 1.72 -6.89
CA LEU A 66 6.34 1.87 -5.56
C LEU A 66 6.38 0.53 -4.85
N ASN A 67 7.11 0.48 -3.74
CA ASN A 67 7.27 -0.72 -2.93
C ASN A 67 6.22 -0.76 -1.82
N PHE A 68 5.52 -1.89 -1.72
CA PHE A 68 4.49 -2.11 -0.72
C PHE A 68 4.78 -3.36 0.09
N THR A 69 4.43 -3.32 1.37
CA THR A 69 4.52 -4.45 2.29
C THR A 69 3.21 -4.59 3.02
N VAL A 70 2.61 -5.79 2.99
CA VAL A 70 1.53 -6.16 3.91
C VAL A 70 2.16 -6.90 5.06
N TRP A 71 1.94 -6.40 6.27
CA TRP A 71 2.60 -6.88 7.48
C TRP A 71 1.58 -7.25 8.55
N LYS A 72 1.83 -8.38 9.21
CA LYS A 72 1.29 -8.74 10.51
C LYS A 72 2.40 -9.34 11.39
N PRO A 73 2.24 -9.41 12.72
CA PRO A 73 3.27 -9.94 13.62
C PRO A 73 3.85 -11.30 13.23
N THR A 74 3.02 -12.17 12.65
CA THR A 74 3.42 -13.53 12.28
C THR A 74 3.95 -13.69 10.86
N GLN A 75 3.62 -12.77 9.94
CA GLN A 75 3.91 -12.90 8.51
C GLN A 75 4.00 -11.54 7.83
N SER A 76 4.85 -11.44 6.81
CA SER A 76 4.93 -10.27 5.94
C SER A 76 5.07 -10.68 4.49
N ARG A 77 4.56 -9.85 3.58
CA ARG A 77 4.68 -10.08 2.14
C ARG A 77 4.77 -8.77 1.38
N ASP A 78 5.72 -8.73 0.47
CA ASP A 78 6.02 -7.55 -0.33
C ASP A 78 5.43 -7.68 -1.73
N PHE A 79 5.10 -6.53 -2.33
CA PHE A 79 4.79 -6.42 -3.74
C PHE A 79 5.24 -5.06 -4.27
N ILE A 80 5.55 -5.01 -5.57
CA ILE A 80 6.02 -3.80 -6.24
C ILE A 80 5.03 -3.46 -7.34
N VAL A 81 4.63 -2.18 -7.38
CA VAL A 81 3.89 -1.64 -8.50
C VAL A 81 4.86 -0.84 -9.37
N TYR A 82 5.26 -1.45 -10.48
CA TYR A 82 6.16 -0.83 -11.46
C TYR A 82 5.50 0.38 -12.13
N LYS A 83 6.32 1.40 -12.42
CA LYS A 83 5.93 2.63 -13.11
C LYS A 83 5.29 2.37 -14.47
#